data_AF-A0AAU5Q392-F1
#
_entry.id   AF-A0AAU5Q392-F1
#
_cell.length_a   1.000
_cell.length_b   1.000
_cell.length_c   1.000
_cell.angle_alpha   90.00
_cell.angle_beta   90.00
_cell.angle_gamma   90.00
#
_symmetry.space_group_name_H-M   'P 1'
#
loop_
_entity.id
_entity.type
_entity.pdbx_description
1 polymer ?
#
loop_
_entity_poly.entity_id
_entity_poly.type
_entity_poly.pdbx_seq_one_letter_code
_entity_poly.pdbx_strand_id
1 'polypeptide(L)'
;MAARQLSFQAARRGYVQRWGLTAGTVSAAAGRADSTTTSHPGKARAASPSTRTPRAAELHDLLARLRFDLSRELAHVHEQLQLLMAVCGLRNDSRAVDEGANWVAQQVRDGHRTLTLDMVKAAVDSLDLKTGPAHAILSIATLKPDPLAAEADHTISWIDRFETDSEYTKRRPLAPATWAQLQADIEAAPARLPGRTGISVSGSLRLAPAFLTGTAFRMVTGADLAVLQRGDLWSTRDTYDAECAPVVEEYDIGQGDDLAVGINITVRAEDFTQDVLEYVEGQNIPASRLLILTPPAGPKDRSVLDSPAANALAVGIRNALRRPARTTPRIHLFLACPMGLALLLGHRWNRLRPTVVYEDVSTAQVYEPAFFIQA
;
A
#
# COMPACT_ATOMS: atom_id res chain seq x y z
N MET A 1 -9.71 21.75 24.62
CA MET A 1 -8.87 22.93 24.90
C MET A 1 -7.45 22.60 24.43
N ALA A 2 -6.75 23.56 23.81
CA ALA A 2 -5.49 23.46 23.04
C ALA A 2 -5.66 23.15 21.54
N ALA A 3 -5.90 24.21 20.77
CA ALA A 3 -5.74 24.24 19.32
C ALA A 3 -4.24 24.34 18.98
N ARG A 4 -3.72 23.45 18.13
CA ARG A 4 -2.36 23.56 17.58
C ARG A 4 -2.44 24.23 16.21
N GLN A 5 -1.83 25.41 16.11
CA GLN A 5 -1.44 26.04 14.85
C GLN A 5 -0.41 25.14 14.15
N LEU A 6 -0.70 24.74 12.90
CA LEU A 6 0.27 24.13 12.02
C LEU A 6 1.11 25.24 11.37
N SER A 7 2.27 25.53 11.96
CA SER A 7 3.32 26.33 11.32
C SER A 7 4.25 25.38 10.55
N PHE A 8 4.24 25.47 9.22
CA PHE A 8 5.21 24.79 8.36
C PHE A 8 6.56 25.52 8.40
N GLN A 9 7.49 25.00 9.20
CA GLN A 9 8.93 25.22 9.02
C GLN A 9 9.59 23.84 9.00
N ALA A 10 9.87 23.33 7.79
CA ALA A 10 10.69 22.15 7.61
C ALA A 10 12.09 22.56 7.18
N ALA A 11 13.06 22.00 7.90
CA ALA A 11 14.47 22.32 7.88
C ALA A 11 15.17 21.89 6.59
N ARG A 12 16.15 22.72 6.21
CA ARG A 12 17.23 22.41 5.27
C ARG A 12 18.10 21.27 5.81
N ARG A 13 18.36 20.26 4.97
CA ARG A 13 19.52 19.32 4.87
C ARG A 13 18.96 18.11 4.10
N GLY A 14 19.27 17.88 2.84
CA GLY A 14 20.59 17.62 2.29
C GLY A 14 20.46 16.34 1.46
N TYR A 15 20.08 16.47 0.19
CA TYR A 15 20.18 15.42 -0.83
C TYR A 15 20.54 16.12 -2.13
N VAL A 16 21.85 16.32 -2.30
CA VAL A 16 22.46 16.69 -3.58
C VAL A 16 23.29 15.49 -4.00
N GLN A 17 23.23 15.22 -5.30
CA GLN A 17 23.93 14.19 -6.09
C GLN A 17 23.17 12.87 -6.26
N ARG A 18 22.66 12.64 -7.48
CA ARG A 18 23.43 12.01 -8.56
C ARG A 18 22.48 11.53 -9.67
N TRP A 19 22.25 12.37 -10.69
CA TRP A 19 21.98 11.90 -12.05
C TRP A 19 22.65 12.88 -13.01
N GLY A 20 23.70 12.40 -13.66
CA GLY A 20 24.42 13.13 -14.68
C GLY A 20 23.61 13.14 -15.97
N LEU A 21 23.13 14.32 -16.35
CA LEU A 21 22.80 14.64 -17.73
C LEU A 21 23.57 15.89 -18.11
N THR A 22 24.27 15.73 -19.23
CA THR A 22 25.19 16.64 -19.90
C THR A 22 24.61 18.04 -20.11
N ALA A 23 25.50 19.02 -19.98
CA ALA A 23 25.27 20.44 -20.16
C ALA A 23 24.55 20.77 -21.49
N GLY A 24 23.32 21.24 -21.38
CA GLY A 24 22.60 21.98 -22.41
C GLY A 24 22.31 23.38 -21.91
N THR A 25 23.20 24.32 -22.21
CA THR A 25 23.00 25.76 -22.00
C THR A 25 21.80 26.23 -22.81
N VAL A 26 20.66 26.48 -22.17
CA VAL A 26 19.60 27.30 -22.79
C VAL A 26 19.92 28.75 -22.48
N SER A 27 20.67 29.36 -23.41
CA SER A 27 20.85 30.80 -23.46
C SER A 27 19.51 31.44 -23.82
N ALA A 28 18.95 32.24 -22.91
CA ALA A 28 17.87 33.15 -23.24
C ALA A 28 18.46 34.26 -24.14
N ALA A 29 18.29 34.09 -25.45
CA ALA A 29 18.59 35.13 -26.42
C ALA A 29 17.65 36.33 -26.15
N ALA A 30 18.18 37.35 -25.47
CA ALA A 30 17.63 38.70 -25.48
C ALA A 30 17.82 39.26 -26.90
N GLY A 31 16.91 38.91 -27.80
CA GLY A 31 16.76 39.58 -29.08
C GLY A 31 16.33 41.02 -28.84
N ARG A 32 17.18 41.97 -29.25
CA ARG A 32 16.82 43.39 -29.38
C ARG A 32 15.59 43.48 -30.27
N ALA A 33 14.45 43.82 -29.67
CA ALA A 33 13.26 44.21 -30.40
C ALA A 33 13.35 45.72 -30.66
N ASP A 34 13.69 46.04 -31.90
CA ASP A 34 13.43 47.35 -32.49
C ASP A 34 11.94 47.68 -32.37
N SER A 35 11.69 48.94 -32.09
CA SER A 35 10.38 49.57 -31.97
C SER A 35 9.54 49.41 -33.23
N THR A 36 8.55 48.50 -33.24
CA THR A 36 7.32 48.66 -34.03
C THR A 36 6.11 48.02 -33.34
N THR A 37 5.15 48.87 -33.01
CA THR A 37 3.84 48.58 -32.41
C THR A 37 2.86 48.00 -33.45
N THR A 38 2.74 46.67 -33.60
CA THR A 38 1.63 46.09 -34.38
C THR A 38 1.11 44.70 -33.97
N SER A 39 1.61 44.04 -32.92
CA SER A 39 1.09 42.71 -32.52
C SER A 39 -0.13 42.77 -31.59
N HIS A 40 -1.10 41.88 -31.82
CA HIS A 40 -2.35 41.74 -31.05
C HIS A 40 -2.18 41.64 -29.50
N PRO A 41 -1.14 41.01 -28.93
CA PRO A 41 -0.91 41.04 -27.47
C PRO A 41 -0.50 42.43 -26.94
N GLY A 42 -0.01 43.33 -27.79
CA GLY A 42 0.30 44.73 -27.43
C GLY A 42 -0.96 45.59 -27.23
N LYS A 43 -2.06 45.28 -27.91
CA LYS A 43 -3.33 46.02 -27.79
C LYS A 43 -4.12 45.66 -26.53
N ALA A 44 -3.98 44.43 -26.02
CA ALA A 44 -4.63 44.02 -24.77
C ALA A 44 -4.04 44.70 -23.51
N ARG A 45 -2.80 45.23 -23.59
CA ARG A 45 -2.17 45.98 -22.49
C ARG A 45 -2.63 47.43 -22.36
N ALA A 46 -3.21 48.02 -23.42
CA ALA A 46 -3.57 49.44 -23.42
C ALA A 46 -5.00 49.73 -22.89
N ALA A 47 -5.80 48.70 -22.62
CA ALA A 47 -7.23 48.85 -22.31
C ALA A 47 -7.63 48.56 -20.85
N SER A 48 -6.67 48.43 -19.91
CA SER A 48 -6.99 48.18 -18.49
C SER A 48 -6.43 49.30 -17.61
N PRO A 49 -7.27 50.23 -17.11
CA PRO A 49 -6.84 51.21 -16.14
C PRO A 49 -6.83 50.56 -14.74
N SER A 50 -5.68 50.65 -14.06
CA SER A 50 -5.40 50.29 -12.64
C SER A 50 -4.65 48.98 -12.30
N THR A 51 -4.13 48.21 -13.25
CA THR A 51 -3.17 47.14 -12.89
C THR A 51 -1.78 47.72 -12.69
N ARG A 52 -1.47 48.10 -11.44
CA ARG A 52 -0.14 48.51 -10.98
C ARG A 52 0.87 47.44 -11.42
N THR A 53 1.70 47.79 -12.41
CA THR A 53 2.75 46.89 -12.90
C THR A 53 3.71 46.62 -11.73
N PRO A 54 3.92 45.36 -11.32
CA PRO A 54 4.82 45.06 -10.22
C PRO A 54 6.20 45.64 -10.54
N ARG A 55 6.84 46.30 -9.57
CA ARG A 55 8.23 46.75 -9.78
C ARG A 55 9.09 45.50 -10.04
N ALA A 56 10.11 45.61 -10.89
CA ALA A 56 10.93 44.46 -11.30
C ALA A 56 11.45 43.62 -10.11
N ALA A 57 11.72 44.25 -8.96
CA ALA A 57 12.10 43.60 -7.72
C ALA A 57 10.97 42.77 -7.07
N GLU A 58 9.72 43.24 -7.12
CA GLU A 58 8.54 42.51 -6.61
C GLU A 58 8.23 41.29 -7.48
N LEU A 59 8.40 41.43 -8.80
CA LEU A 59 8.28 40.30 -9.72
C LEU A 59 9.39 39.27 -9.50
N HIS A 60 10.64 39.71 -9.24
CA HIS A 60 11.73 38.80 -8.91
C HIS A 60 11.54 38.07 -7.58
N ASP A 61 11.08 38.76 -6.53
CA ASP A 61 10.76 38.11 -5.24
C ASP A 61 9.59 37.12 -5.39
N LEU A 62 8.58 37.46 -6.19
CA LEU A 62 7.48 36.55 -6.54
C LEU A 62 8.00 35.31 -7.27
N LEU A 63 8.81 35.48 -8.32
CA LEU A 63 9.37 34.36 -9.09
C LEU A 63 10.35 33.50 -8.29
N ALA A 64 11.09 34.09 -7.34
CA ALA A 64 11.98 33.35 -6.44
C ALA A 64 11.22 32.49 -5.42
N ARG A 65 9.95 32.81 -5.14
CA ARG A 65 9.06 32.07 -4.23
C ARG A 65 8.08 31.16 -4.97
N LEU A 66 7.81 31.43 -6.23
CA LEU A 66 6.97 30.59 -7.08
C LEU A 66 7.72 29.32 -7.44
N ARG A 67 7.35 28.24 -6.77
CA ARG A 67 7.77 26.90 -7.12
C ARG A 67 6.65 26.24 -7.90
N PHE A 68 6.81 26.20 -9.22
CA PHE A 68 5.92 25.39 -10.05
C PHE A 68 6.43 23.95 -10.07
N ASP A 69 5.64 23.02 -9.55
CA ASP A 69 5.85 21.59 -9.78
C ASP A 69 5.26 21.25 -11.16
N LEU A 70 5.95 21.73 -12.22
CA LEU A 70 5.54 21.52 -13.63
C LEU A 70 5.81 20.09 -14.11
N SER A 71 6.39 19.25 -13.27
CA SER A 71 6.77 17.88 -13.61
C SER A 71 5.65 16.86 -13.52
N ARG A 72 4.48 17.21 -12.98
CA ARG A 72 3.39 16.26 -12.78
C ARG A 72 2.36 16.34 -13.90
N GLU A 73 2.27 15.28 -14.68
CA GLU A 73 1.19 15.10 -15.64
C GLU A 73 -0.16 15.05 -14.90
N LEU A 74 -1.19 15.70 -15.44
CA LEU A 74 -2.52 15.76 -14.80
C LEU A 74 -3.09 14.35 -14.55
N ALA A 75 -2.87 13.43 -15.50
CA ALA A 75 -3.26 12.03 -15.36
C ALA A 75 -2.64 11.38 -14.11
N HIS A 76 -1.34 11.61 -13.87
CA HIS A 76 -0.64 11.08 -12.71
C HIS A 76 -1.19 11.63 -11.39
N VAL A 77 -1.49 12.93 -11.33
CA VAL A 77 -2.12 13.55 -10.15
C VAL A 77 -3.51 12.97 -9.91
N HIS A 78 -4.28 12.75 -10.99
CA HIS A 78 -5.60 12.15 -10.91
C HIS A 78 -5.53 10.73 -10.35
N GLU A 79 -4.63 9.88 -10.85
CA GLU A 79 -4.41 8.53 -10.33
C GLU A 79 -3.99 8.53 -8.85
N GLN A 80 -3.06 9.40 -8.46
CA GLN A 80 -2.63 9.53 -7.07
C GLN A 80 -3.81 9.95 -6.16
N LEU A 81 -4.65 10.87 -6.62
CA LEU A 81 -5.84 11.29 -5.88
C LEU A 81 -6.86 10.16 -5.76
N GLN A 82 -7.10 9.37 -6.80
CA GLN A 82 -7.99 8.20 -6.73
C GLN A 82 -7.49 7.20 -5.68
N LEU A 83 -6.19 6.91 -5.66
CA LEU A 83 -5.59 6.03 -4.66
C LEU A 83 -5.77 6.59 -3.24
N LEU A 84 -5.47 7.88 -3.04
CA LEU A 84 -5.65 8.56 -1.74
C LEU A 84 -7.10 8.53 -1.27
N MET A 85 -8.05 8.83 -2.16
CA MET A 85 -9.47 8.78 -1.88
C MET A 85 -9.88 7.38 -1.44
N ALA A 86 -9.47 6.34 -2.19
CA ALA A 86 -9.78 4.96 -1.87
C ALA A 86 -9.26 4.56 -0.48
N VAL A 87 -7.98 4.79 -0.19
CA VAL A 87 -7.39 4.40 1.11
C VAL A 87 -7.91 5.24 2.26
N CYS A 88 -8.49 6.42 2.01
CA CYS A 88 -9.14 7.24 3.04
C CYS A 88 -10.63 6.93 3.24
N GLY A 89 -11.20 5.93 2.56
CA GLY A 89 -12.62 5.60 2.67
C GLY A 89 -13.53 6.57 1.91
N LEU A 90 -13.02 7.15 0.81
CA LEU A 90 -13.78 8.00 -0.10
C LEU A 90 -14.01 7.30 -1.45
N ARG A 91 -15.04 7.73 -2.17
CA ARG A 91 -15.34 7.33 -3.54
C ARG A 91 -14.19 7.75 -4.45
N ASN A 92 -13.66 6.82 -5.24
CA ASN A 92 -12.40 7.00 -5.98
C ASN A 92 -12.56 6.91 -7.50
N ASP A 93 -13.78 6.89 -8.04
CA ASP A 93 -13.98 6.97 -9.47
C ASP A 93 -13.65 8.38 -10.02
N SER A 94 -13.42 8.49 -11.32
CA SER A 94 -13.01 9.76 -11.95
C SER A 94 -14.03 10.89 -11.74
N ARG A 95 -15.32 10.56 -11.66
CA ARG A 95 -16.36 11.57 -11.41
C ARG A 95 -16.24 12.12 -9.99
N ALA A 96 -15.95 11.27 -9.00
CA ALA A 96 -15.72 11.71 -7.62
C ALA A 96 -14.52 12.70 -7.52
N VAL A 97 -13.44 12.41 -8.25
CA VAL A 97 -12.27 13.30 -8.33
C VAL A 97 -12.65 14.64 -8.96
N ASP A 98 -13.38 14.62 -10.08
CA ASP A 98 -13.81 15.82 -10.78
C ASP A 98 -14.78 16.67 -9.95
N GLU A 99 -15.72 16.04 -9.23
CA GLU A 99 -16.65 16.72 -8.32
C GLU A 99 -15.89 17.44 -7.19
N GLY A 100 -14.91 16.78 -6.58
CA GLY A 100 -14.05 17.39 -5.56
C GLY A 100 -13.23 18.56 -6.10
N ALA A 101 -12.61 18.38 -7.27
CA ALA A 101 -11.82 19.43 -7.93
C ALA A 101 -12.69 20.64 -8.30
N ASN A 102 -13.89 20.41 -8.85
CA ASN A 102 -14.85 21.45 -9.19
C ASN A 102 -15.34 22.20 -7.95
N TRP A 103 -15.56 21.51 -6.84
CA TRP A 103 -15.92 22.15 -5.57
C TRP A 103 -14.81 23.09 -5.08
N VAL A 104 -13.54 22.63 -5.09
CA VAL A 104 -12.40 23.49 -4.71
C VAL A 104 -12.29 24.71 -5.64
N ALA A 105 -12.44 24.51 -6.95
CA ALA A 105 -12.42 25.60 -7.93
C ALA A 105 -13.54 26.61 -7.67
N GLN A 106 -14.73 26.15 -7.29
CA GLN A 106 -15.85 27.01 -6.90
C GLN A 106 -15.51 27.86 -5.67
N GLN A 107 -14.93 27.25 -4.62
CA GLN A 107 -14.53 28.01 -3.42
C GLN A 107 -13.55 29.14 -3.76
N VAL A 108 -12.60 28.89 -4.67
CA VAL A 108 -11.64 29.91 -5.13
C VAL A 108 -12.34 31.05 -5.88
N ARG A 109 -13.30 30.73 -6.76
CA ARG A 109 -14.13 31.71 -7.50
C ARG A 109 -14.97 32.58 -6.55
N ASP A 110 -15.49 31.98 -5.49
CA ASP A 110 -16.29 32.66 -4.46
C ASP A 110 -15.44 33.50 -3.49
N GLY A 111 -14.12 33.56 -3.71
CA GLY A 111 -13.23 34.41 -2.94
C GLY A 111 -12.68 33.75 -1.67
N HIS A 112 -13.00 32.47 -1.40
CA HIS A 112 -12.39 31.76 -0.29
C HIS A 112 -10.88 31.58 -0.56
N ARG A 113 -10.06 31.92 0.44
CA ARG A 113 -8.59 31.77 0.41
C ARG A 113 -8.09 30.76 1.44
N THR A 114 -8.98 30.28 2.30
CA THR A 114 -8.70 29.30 3.35
C THR A 114 -9.88 28.36 3.41
N LEU A 115 -9.62 27.06 3.27
CA LEU A 115 -10.61 26.01 3.44
C LEU A 115 -10.41 25.42 4.84
N THR A 116 -11.44 25.50 5.67
CA THR A 116 -11.40 24.89 7.01
C THR A 116 -11.73 23.40 6.92
N LEU A 117 -11.33 22.63 7.94
CA LEU A 117 -11.67 21.21 8.01
C LEU A 117 -13.19 20.98 7.96
N ASP A 118 -13.98 21.85 8.59
CA ASP A 118 -15.44 21.70 8.60
C ASP A 118 -16.06 21.97 7.24
N MET A 119 -15.52 22.93 6.47
CA MET A 119 -15.93 23.13 5.07
C MET A 119 -15.64 21.90 4.22
N VAL A 120 -14.45 21.30 4.37
CA VAL A 120 -14.07 20.11 3.61
C VAL A 120 -14.95 18.91 4.00
N LYS A 121 -15.23 18.72 5.29
CA LYS A 121 -16.14 17.67 5.75
C LYS A 121 -17.55 17.85 5.19
N ALA A 122 -18.09 19.08 5.25
CA ALA A 122 -19.39 19.40 4.68
C ALA A 122 -19.44 19.17 3.17
N ALA A 123 -18.35 19.47 2.45
CA ALA A 123 -18.22 19.20 1.03
C ALA A 123 -18.28 17.70 0.74
N VAL A 124 -17.46 16.91 1.44
CA VAL A 124 -17.43 15.45 1.34
C VAL A 124 -18.82 14.84 1.57
N ASP A 125 -19.57 15.36 2.54
CA ASP A 125 -20.95 14.94 2.80
C ASP A 125 -21.91 15.38 1.67
N SER A 126 -21.84 16.64 1.24
CA SER A 126 -22.75 17.18 0.22
C SER A 126 -22.55 16.60 -1.18
N LEU A 127 -21.34 16.15 -1.49
CA LEU A 127 -20.95 15.53 -2.75
C LEU A 127 -21.10 13.99 -2.72
N ASP A 128 -21.53 13.44 -1.59
CA ASP A 128 -21.69 12.00 -1.39
C ASP A 128 -20.39 11.23 -1.68
N LEU A 129 -19.27 11.75 -1.16
CA LEU A 129 -17.93 11.17 -1.43
C LEU A 129 -17.54 10.08 -0.43
N LYS A 130 -18.31 9.81 0.62
CA LYS A 130 -17.94 8.81 1.64
C LYS A 130 -18.33 7.40 1.18
N THR A 131 -17.38 6.47 1.25
CA THR A 131 -17.64 5.04 1.04
C THR A 131 -17.44 4.23 2.31
N GLY A 132 -16.64 4.72 3.25
CA GLY A 132 -16.33 4.03 4.50
C GLY A 132 -15.80 4.95 5.59
N PRO A 133 -15.35 4.38 6.72
CA PRO A 133 -14.68 5.16 7.75
C PRO A 133 -13.33 5.68 7.25
N ALA A 134 -12.89 6.81 7.81
CA ALA A 134 -11.56 7.33 7.54
C ALA A 134 -10.50 6.39 8.14
N HIS A 135 -9.49 6.03 7.35
CA HIS A 135 -8.40 5.18 7.78
C HIS A 135 -7.11 5.97 8.03
N ALA A 136 -6.25 5.46 8.91
CA ALA A 136 -4.83 5.82 8.89
C ALA A 136 -4.16 5.10 7.72
N ILE A 137 -3.22 5.75 7.04
CA ILE A 137 -2.48 5.13 5.92
C ILE A 137 -1.15 4.58 6.45
N LEU A 138 -0.97 3.28 6.28
CA LEU A 138 0.28 2.57 6.52
C LEU A 138 0.90 2.19 5.17
N SER A 139 1.96 2.90 4.79
CA SER A 139 2.72 2.58 3.57
C SER A 139 3.80 1.56 3.88
N ILE A 140 3.79 0.42 3.17
CA ILE A 140 4.83 -0.60 3.26
C ILE A 140 5.35 -0.93 1.86
N ALA A 141 6.63 -0.70 1.64
CA ALA A 141 7.26 -0.90 0.34
C ALA A 141 8.49 -1.80 0.45
N THR A 142 8.38 -3.04 -0.05
CA THR A 142 9.50 -3.99 -0.13
C THR A 142 10.03 -4.18 -1.55
N LEU A 143 9.25 -3.83 -2.59
CA LEU A 143 9.61 -4.05 -3.99
C LEU A 143 9.91 -2.74 -4.72
N LYS A 144 8.96 -1.80 -4.67
CA LYS A 144 9.02 -0.51 -5.37
C LYS A 144 8.47 0.63 -4.52
N PRO A 145 8.82 1.90 -4.83
CA PRO A 145 8.25 3.06 -4.14
C PRO A 145 6.73 3.04 -4.11
N ASP A 146 6.16 3.27 -2.94
CA ASP A 146 4.74 3.50 -2.78
C ASP A 146 4.43 4.97 -3.12
N PRO A 147 3.56 5.25 -4.11
CA PRO A 147 3.17 6.62 -4.45
C PRO A 147 2.47 7.35 -3.29
N LEU A 148 1.95 6.62 -2.29
CA LEU A 148 1.27 7.20 -1.13
C LEU A 148 2.20 7.42 0.09
N ALA A 149 3.49 7.11 -0.04
CA ALA A 149 4.43 7.15 1.09
C ALA A 149 4.60 8.55 1.72
N ALA A 150 4.40 9.62 0.94
CA ALA A 150 4.54 11.00 1.42
C ALA A 150 3.30 11.47 2.20
N GLU A 151 2.14 10.91 1.88
CA GLU A 151 0.85 11.21 2.50
C GLU A 151 0.49 10.22 3.62
N ALA A 152 1.27 9.16 3.79
CA ALA A 152 1.03 8.12 4.78
C ALA A 152 1.23 8.62 6.22
N ASP A 153 0.40 8.12 7.14
CA ASP A 153 0.55 8.37 8.58
C ASP A 153 1.78 7.64 9.15
N HIS A 154 2.12 6.48 8.59
CA HIS A 154 3.38 5.79 8.86
C HIS A 154 3.92 5.09 7.61
N THR A 155 5.24 5.12 7.44
CA THR A 155 5.92 4.55 6.26
C THR A 155 7.03 3.61 6.68
N ILE A 156 7.03 2.42 6.09
CA ILE A 156 8.07 1.39 6.18
C ILE A 156 8.63 1.17 4.77
N SER A 157 9.79 1.78 4.49
CA SER A 157 10.46 1.63 3.19
C SER A 157 11.66 0.69 3.31
N TRP A 158 11.59 -0.41 2.57
CA TRP A 158 12.60 -1.48 2.50
C TRP A 158 13.10 -1.72 1.07
N ILE A 159 12.76 -0.84 0.13
CA ILE A 159 13.05 -0.97 -1.30
C ILE A 159 14.55 -1.15 -1.55
N ASP A 160 15.40 -0.38 -0.86
CA ASP A 160 16.87 -0.43 -1.01
C ASP A 160 17.53 -1.46 -0.10
N ARG A 161 16.73 -2.28 0.60
CA ARG A 161 17.17 -3.30 1.56
C ARG A 161 16.89 -4.72 1.09
N PHE A 162 16.38 -4.89 -0.13
CA PHE A 162 16.22 -6.19 -0.78
C PHE A 162 17.31 -6.40 -1.84
N GLU A 163 17.64 -7.67 -2.11
CA GLU A 163 18.58 -8.04 -3.16
C GLU A 163 18.07 -7.61 -4.53
N THR A 164 19.01 -7.21 -5.39
CA THR A 164 18.78 -6.73 -6.76
C THR A 164 18.06 -5.38 -6.85
N ASP A 165 18.37 -4.61 -7.89
CA ASP A 165 17.73 -3.31 -8.14
C ASP A 165 16.38 -3.46 -8.87
N SER A 166 16.07 -4.64 -9.41
CA SER A 166 14.85 -4.89 -10.18
C SER A 166 13.66 -5.18 -9.26
N GLU A 167 12.60 -4.38 -9.42
CA GLU A 167 11.33 -4.51 -8.68
C GLU A 167 10.69 -5.90 -8.83
N TYR A 168 11.00 -6.61 -9.91
CA TYR A 168 10.45 -7.94 -10.23
C TYR A 168 11.26 -9.11 -9.65
N THR A 169 12.52 -8.88 -9.31
CA THR A 169 13.44 -9.92 -8.82
C THR A 169 13.81 -9.77 -7.35
N LYS A 170 13.37 -8.70 -6.68
CA LYS A 170 13.50 -8.52 -5.22
C LYS A 170 12.73 -9.60 -4.47
N ARG A 171 13.47 -10.53 -3.89
CA ARG A 171 12.92 -11.72 -3.22
C ARG A 171 13.33 -11.83 -1.75
N ARG A 172 14.51 -11.31 -1.38
CA ARG A 172 15.07 -11.42 -0.03
C ARG A 172 15.80 -10.16 0.43
N PRO A 173 15.90 -9.90 1.74
CA PRO A 173 16.73 -8.84 2.30
C PRO A 173 18.20 -8.96 1.91
N LEU A 174 18.80 -7.84 1.53
CA LEU A 174 20.23 -7.69 1.26
C LEU A 174 20.96 -7.41 2.59
N ALA A 175 21.98 -8.20 2.91
CA ALA A 175 22.81 -7.97 4.09
C ALA A 175 23.36 -6.53 4.11
N PRO A 176 23.33 -5.82 5.26
CA PRO A 176 23.08 -6.33 6.61
C PRO A 176 21.59 -6.36 7.00
N ALA A 177 20.66 -6.04 6.09
CA ALA A 177 19.24 -6.13 6.37
C ALA A 177 18.81 -7.60 6.53
N THR A 178 17.86 -7.85 7.43
CA THR A 178 17.40 -9.20 7.77
C THR A 178 15.87 -9.25 7.85
N TRP A 179 15.30 -10.44 7.68
CA TRP A 179 13.87 -10.64 7.91
C TRP A 179 13.42 -10.27 9.32
N ALA A 180 14.25 -10.53 10.34
CA ALA A 180 13.95 -10.17 11.73
C ALA A 180 13.82 -8.65 11.93
N GLN A 181 14.63 -7.84 11.23
CA GLN A 181 14.48 -6.38 11.26
C GLN A 181 13.20 -5.92 10.56
N LEU A 182 12.85 -6.53 9.42
CA LEU A 182 11.58 -6.23 8.75
C LEU A 182 10.39 -6.63 9.64
N GLN A 183 10.52 -7.76 10.35
CA GLN A 183 9.52 -8.20 11.32
C GLN A 183 9.31 -7.16 12.41
N ALA A 184 10.40 -6.71 13.03
CA ALA A 184 10.36 -5.70 14.09
C ALA A 184 9.78 -4.37 13.59
N ASP A 185 10.11 -3.94 12.38
CA ASP A 185 9.56 -2.71 11.79
C ASP A 185 8.04 -2.80 11.59
N ILE A 186 7.54 -3.93 11.08
CA ILE A 186 6.09 -4.15 10.87
C ILE A 186 5.36 -4.31 12.22
N GLU A 187 5.91 -5.07 13.17
CA GLU A 187 5.31 -5.26 14.50
C GLU A 187 5.29 -3.96 15.34
N ALA A 188 6.18 -3.01 15.06
CA ALA A 188 6.17 -1.69 15.68
C ALA A 188 5.12 -0.73 15.09
N ALA A 189 4.56 -1.03 13.90
CA ALA A 189 3.64 -0.14 13.20
C ALA A 189 2.38 0.23 13.99
N PRO A 190 1.70 -0.69 14.71
CA PRO A 190 0.51 -0.35 15.49
C PRO A 190 0.73 0.76 16.52
N ALA A 191 1.92 0.83 17.14
CA ALA A 191 2.25 1.86 18.12
C ALA A 191 2.61 3.22 17.49
N ARG A 192 2.90 3.24 16.18
CA ARG A 192 3.30 4.45 15.44
C ARG A 192 2.14 5.12 14.72
N LEU A 193 1.06 4.40 14.48
CA LEU A 193 -0.13 4.94 13.85
C LEU A 193 -0.96 5.75 14.87
N PRO A 194 -1.63 6.83 14.42
CA PRO A 194 -2.56 7.56 15.27
C PRO A 194 -3.65 6.60 15.76
N GLY A 195 -4.24 6.86 16.94
CA GLY A 195 -5.23 6.00 17.63
C GLY A 195 -6.57 5.77 16.93
N ARG A 196 -6.56 5.68 15.60
CA ARG A 196 -7.64 5.21 14.73
C ARG A 196 -7.63 3.68 14.74
N THR A 197 -8.83 3.11 14.68
CA THR A 197 -9.00 1.66 14.55
C THR A 197 -8.93 1.21 13.09
N GLY A 198 -9.34 2.06 12.13
CA GLY A 198 -9.28 1.76 10.70
C GLY A 198 -7.93 2.12 10.09
N ILE A 199 -7.31 1.17 9.39
CA ILE A 199 -5.98 1.29 8.80
C ILE A 199 -6.01 0.77 7.36
N SER A 200 -5.59 1.60 6.41
CA SER A 200 -5.36 1.21 5.03
C SER A 200 -3.89 0.93 4.82
N VAL A 201 -3.58 -0.26 4.33
CA VAL A 201 -2.24 -0.66 3.93
C VAL A 201 -2.06 -0.36 2.44
N SER A 202 -1.02 0.39 2.11
CA SER A 202 -0.61 0.71 0.75
C SER A 202 0.82 0.26 0.48
N GLY A 203 1.22 0.36 -0.79
CA GLY A 203 2.55 0.00 -1.26
C GLY A 203 2.64 -1.40 -1.84
N SER A 204 3.87 -1.85 -2.04
CA SER A 204 4.17 -3.14 -2.67
C SER A 204 4.72 -4.10 -1.61
N LEU A 205 3.89 -5.06 -1.21
CA LEU A 205 4.28 -6.11 -0.27
C LEU A 205 4.36 -7.46 -0.97
N ARG A 206 5.31 -8.27 -0.52
CA ARG A 206 5.30 -9.72 -0.79
C ARG A 206 4.31 -10.43 0.14
N LEU A 207 4.06 -11.72 -0.08
CA LEU A 207 3.00 -12.44 0.63
C LEU A 207 3.31 -12.64 2.11
N ALA A 208 4.54 -12.97 2.49
CA ALA A 208 4.89 -13.14 3.89
C ALA A 208 4.80 -11.80 4.66
N PRO A 209 5.32 -10.66 4.15
CA PRO A 209 5.13 -9.35 4.80
C PRO A 209 3.66 -8.92 4.88
N ALA A 210 2.85 -9.21 3.86
CA ALA A 210 1.42 -8.90 3.88
C ALA A 210 0.71 -9.70 4.99
N PHE A 211 0.99 -11.00 5.11
CA PHE A 211 0.48 -11.83 6.18
C PHE A 211 0.93 -11.33 7.56
N LEU A 212 2.22 -11.04 7.75
CA LEU A 212 2.75 -10.48 8.99
C LEU A 212 2.08 -9.13 9.34
N THR A 213 1.84 -8.28 8.35
CA THR A 213 1.12 -7.02 8.57
C THR A 213 -0.27 -7.30 9.13
N GLY A 214 -0.99 -8.28 8.57
CA GLY A 214 -2.24 -8.77 9.14
C GLY A 214 -2.09 -9.19 10.61
N THR A 215 -1.07 -10.01 10.94
CA THR A 215 -0.87 -10.51 12.31
C THR A 215 -0.36 -9.45 13.29
N ALA A 216 0.24 -8.35 12.84
CA ALA A 216 0.62 -7.22 13.69
C ALA A 216 -0.62 -6.40 14.10
N PHE A 217 -1.62 -6.34 13.22
CA PHE A 217 -2.90 -5.67 13.45
C PHE A 217 -4.02 -6.68 13.73
N ARG A 218 -3.82 -7.63 14.64
CA ARG A 218 -4.79 -8.73 14.90
C ARG A 218 -6.19 -8.20 15.17
N MET A 219 -7.21 -8.89 14.67
CA MET A 219 -8.62 -8.57 14.97
C MET A 219 -8.92 -8.34 16.46
N VAL A 220 -8.27 -9.08 17.35
CA VAL A 220 -8.47 -8.96 18.81
C VAL A 220 -7.99 -7.64 19.40
N THR A 221 -7.20 -6.84 18.66
CA THR A 221 -6.77 -5.49 19.07
C THR A 221 -7.80 -4.42 18.70
N GLY A 222 -8.88 -4.78 18.00
CA GLY A 222 -9.91 -3.83 17.55
C GLY A 222 -9.52 -3.02 16.31
N ALA A 223 -8.42 -3.37 15.65
CA ALA A 223 -8.04 -2.80 14.36
C ALA A 223 -8.93 -3.34 13.23
N ASP A 224 -9.27 -2.47 12.28
CA ASP A 224 -9.83 -2.82 10.98
C ASP A 224 -8.76 -2.56 9.92
N LEU A 225 -8.52 -3.53 9.05
CA LEU A 225 -7.55 -3.40 7.96
C LEU A 225 -8.25 -3.28 6.62
N ALA A 226 -7.72 -2.43 5.76
CA ALA A 226 -8.06 -2.36 4.35
C ALA A 226 -6.81 -2.36 3.49
N VAL A 227 -6.90 -2.87 2.26
CA VAL A 227 -5.77 -2.92 1.32
C VAL A 227 -6.27 -2.84 -0.11
N LEU A 228 -5.58 -2.10 -0.97
CA LEU A 228 -5.91 -2.08 -2.40
C LEU A 228 -5.46 -3.38 -3.07
N GLN A 229 -6.42 -4.05 -3.69
CA GLN A 229 -6.21 -5.29 -4.43
C GLN A 229 -6.91 -5.16 -5.79
N ARG A 230 -6.11 -5.12 -6.87
CA ARG A 230 -6.60 -5.01 -8.26
C ARG A 230 -7.54 -3.81 -8.51
N GLY A 231 -7.31 -2.70 -7.79
CA GLY A 231 -8.11 -1.47 -7.92
C GLY A 231 -9.26 -1.37 -6.92
N ASP A 232 -9.63 -2.47 -6.27
CA ASP A 232 -10.69 -2.49 -5.25
C ASP A 232 -10.09 -2.46 -3.85
N LEU A 233 -10.76 -1.78 -2.92
CA LEU A 233 -10.37 -1.78 -1.51
C LEU A 233 -10.94 -3.03 -0.84
N TRP A 234 -10.05 -3.92 -0.41
CA TRP A 234 -10.43 -5.09 0.38
C TRP A 234 -10.32 -4.79 1.86
N SER A 235 -11.43 -4.86 2.59
CA SER A 235 -11.55 -4.49 4.00
C SER A 235 -11.96 -5.65 4.89
N THR A 236 -11.40 -5.73 6.09
CA THR A 236 -11.80 -6.70 7.13
C THR A 236 -13.22 -6.49 7.65
N ARG A 237 -13.80 -5.33 7.35
CA ARG A 237 -15.17 -4.93 7.72
C ARG A 237 -16.23 -5.42 6.75
N ASP A 238 -15.82 -5.81 5.54
CA ASP A 238 -16.78 -6.24 4.53
C ASP A 238 -17.45 -7.53 4.95
N THR A 239 -18.77 -7.51 4.91
CA THR A 239 -19.62 -8.61 5.35
C THR A 239 -19.69 -9.69 4.28
N TYR A 240 -19.83 -10.93 4.72
CA TYR A 240 -20.07 -12.09 3.88
C TYR A 240 -21.15 -12.96 4.56
N ASP A 241 -21.97 -13.64 3.77
CA ASP A 241 -23.11 -14.40 4.29
C ASP A 241 -22.69 -15.68 5.02
N ALA A 242 -21.71 -16.39 4.45
CA ALA A 242 -21.19 -17.65 4.99
C ALA A 242 -19.67 -17.75 4.77
N GLU A 243 -18.98 -18.45 5.67
CA GLU A 243 -17.58 -18.77 5.45
C GLU A 243 -17.40 -19.70 4.24
N CYS A 244 -16.30 -19.50 3.52
CA CYS A 244 -15.95 -20.34 2.37
C CYS A 244 -14.97 -21.41 2.85
N ALA A 245 -15.47 -22.62 3.11
CA ALA A 245 -14.64 -23.75 3.49
C ALA A 245 -13.71 -24.14 2.33
N PRO A 246 -12.39 -24.18 2.52
CA PRO A 246 -11.47 -24.63 1.47
C PRO A 246 -11.55 -26.15 1.28
N VAL A 247 -11.14 -26.62 0.11
CA VAL A 247 -10.78 -28.03 -0.09
C VAL A 247 -9.44 -28.25 0.60
N VAL A 248 -9.32 -29.36 1.33
CA VAL A 248 -8.12 -29.72 2.08
C VAL A 248 -7.61 -31.05 1.55
N GLU A 249 -6.39 -31.04 1.03
CA GLU A 249 -5.63 -32.23 0.67
C GLU A 249 -4.54 -32.46 1.71
N GLU A 250 -4.34 -33.71 2.13
CA GLU A 250 -3.41 -34.09 3.20
C GLU A 250 -2.34 -35.06 2.66
N TYR A 251 -1.10 -34.79 3.03
CA TYR A 251 0.07 -35.59 2.65
C TYR A 251 0.86 -35.96 3.91
N ASP A 252 1.15 -37.25 4.09
CA ASP A 252 1.99 -37.71 5.20
C ASP A 252 3.46 -37.41 4.90
N ILE A 253 4.16 -36.81 5.87
CA ILE A 253 5.58 -36.45 5.77
C ILE A 253 6.41 -37.29 6.75
N GLY A 254 5.93 -37.46 7.99
CA GLY A 254 6.56 -38.30 9.00
C GLY A 254 7.90 -37.80 9.54
N GLN A 255 8.24 -36.51 9.40
CA GLN A 255 9.53 -35.93 9.81
C GLN A 255 9.52 -35.26 11.20
N GLY A 256 8.37 -35.23 11.89
CA GLY A 256 8.25 -34.70 13.26
C GLY A 256 6.80 -34.49 13.68
N ASP A 257 6.57 -33.58 14.62
CA ASP A 257 5.24 -33.31 15.20
C ASP A 257 4.59 -32.02 14.71
N ASP A 258 5.31 -31.20 13.92
CA ASP A 258 4.81 -29.95 13.37
C ASP A 258 3.81 -30.18 12.22
N LEU A 259 3.18 -29.10 11.75
CA LEU A 259 2.19 -29.11 10.68
C LEU A 259 2.65 -28.18 9.56
N ALA A 260 2.89 -28.72 8.37
CA ALA A 260 3.07 -27.91 7.18
C ALA A 260 1.70 -27.54 6.58
N VAL A 261 1.56 -26.31 6.12
CA VAL A 261 0.32 -25.76 5.55
C VAL A 261 0.66 -24.95 4.31
N GLY A 262 0.16 -25.38 3.16
CA GLY A 262 0.19 -24.61 1.92
C GLY A 262 -1.17 -24.01 1.60
N ILE A 263 -1.22 -22.72 1.30
CA ILE A 263 -2.44 -22.05 0.85
C ILE A 263 -2.27 -21.70 -0.62
N ASN A 264 -2.94 -22.44 -1.49
CA ASN A 264 -2.83 -22.25 -2.93
C ASN A 264 -4.15 -21.78 -3.55
N ILE A 265 -4.13 -20.54 -4.02
CA ILE A 265 -5.28 -19.88 -4.65
C ILE A 265 -5.03 -19.61 -6.13
N THR A 266 -3.79 -19.38 -6.52
CA THR A 266 -3.45 -18.81 -7.83
C THR A 266 -2.57 -19.71 -8.70
N VAL A 267 -1.81 -20.62 -8.11
CA VAL A 267 -0.84 -21.45 -8.84
C VAL A 267 -1.47 -22.80 -9.18
N ARG A 268 -1.03 -23.43 -10.27
CA ARG A 268 -1.46 -24.80 -10.58
C ARG A 268 -1.23 -25.71 -9.37
N ALA A 269 -2.22 -26.55 -9.08
CA ALA A 269 -2.25 -27.31 -7.84
C ALA A 269 -1.03 -28.23 -7.72
N GLU A 270 -0.67 -28.87 -8.82
CA GLU A 270 0.40 -29.87 -8.87
C GLU A 270 1.77 -29.24 -8.59
N ASP A 271 2.08 -28.12 -9.26
CA ASP A 271 3.36 -27.43 -9.16
C ASP A 271 3.60 -26.92 -7.73
N PHE A 272 2.62 -26.23 -7.13
CA PHE A 272 2.76 -25.68 -5.78
C PHE A 272 2.89 -26.78 -4.72
N THR A 273 2.08 -27.83 -4.82
CA THR A 273 2.15 -28.96 -3.89
C THR A 273 3.51 -29.63 -3.97
N GLN A 274 4.02 -29.87 -5.18
CA GLN A 274 5.34 -30.48 -5.38
C GLN A 274 6.45 -29.61 -4.78
N ASP A 275 6.46 -28.30 -5.07
CA ASP A 275 7.46 -27.37 -4.54
C ASP A 275 7.50 -27.36 -3.00
N VAL A 276 6.33 -27.38 -2.35
CA VAL A 276 6.25 -27.40 -0.88
C VAL A 276 6.70 -28.74 -0.30
N LEU A 277 6.30 -29.86 -0.91
CA LEU A 277 6.74 -31.20 -0.50
C LEU A 277 8.26 -31.33 -0.59
N GLU A 278 8.84 -31.01 -1.75
CA GLU A 278 10.29 -31.08 -1.99
C GLU A 278 11.06 -30.20 -1.00
N TYR A 279 10.54 -29.00 -0.70
CA TYR A 279 11.15 -28.11 0.28
C TYR A 279 11.09 -28.66 1.71
N VAL A 280 9.91 -29.11 2.16
CA VAL A 280 9.69 -29.66 3.50
C VAL A 280 10.61 -30.86 3.73
N GLU A 281 10.63 -31.80 2.78
CA GLU A 281 11.47 -33.00 2.84
C GLU A 281 12.95 -32.65 2.78
N GLY A 282 13.36 -31.84 1.79
CA GLY A 282 14.75 -31.49 1.53
C GLY A 282 15.39 -30.67 2.66
N GLN A 283 14.61 -29.84 3.35
CA GLN A 283 15.08 -29.08 4.52
C GLN A 283 14.90 -29.82 5.85
N ASN A 284 14.36 -31.05 5.85
CA ASN A 284 14.01 -31.82 7.05
C ASN A 284 13.18 -30.99 8.04
N ILE A 285 12.17 -30.29 7.54
CA ILE A 285 11.22 -29.58 8.40
C ILE A 285 10.50 -30.63 9.25
N PRO A 286 10.39 -30.44 10.58
CA PRO A 286 9.90 -31.49 11.48
C PRO A 286 8.37 -31.63 11.45
N ALA A 287 7.77 -31.69 10.25
CA ALA A 287 6.34 -31.81 10.03
C ALA A 287 5.92 -33.29 9.98
N SER A 288 4.81 -33.59 10.66
CA SER A 288 4.13 -34.90 10.56
C SER A 288 3.42 -35.05 9.23
N ARG A 289 2.80 -33.96 8.75
CA ARG A 289 1.97 -33.91 7.55
C ARG A 289 1.95 -32.52 6.94
N LEU A 290 1.58 -32.45 5.68
CA LEU A 290 1.30 -31.25 4.91
C LEU A 290 -0.18 -31.17 4.56
N LEU A 291 -0.81 -30.03 4.83
CA LEU A 291 -2.15 -29.71 4.35
C LEU A 291 -2.08 -28.67 3.24
N ILE A 292 -2.65 -28.98 2.07
CA ILE A 292 -2.81 -28.03 0.97
C ILE A 292 -4.27 -27.58 0.93
N LEU A 293 -4.48 -26.27 1.08
CA LEU A 293 -5.80 -25.65 1.12
C LEU A 293 -6.02 -24.85 -0.16
N THR A 294 -7.08 -25.19 -0.89
CA THR A 294 -7.48 -24.52 -2.14
C THR A 294 -8.92 -24.03 -2.09
N PRO A 295 -9.32 -23.05 -2.93
CA PRO A 295 -10.74 -22.69 -3.08
C PRO A 295 -11.56 -23.89 -3.55
N PRO A 296 -12.87 -23.96 -3.22
CA PRO A 296 -13.77 -25.01 -3.75
C PRO A 296 -13.78 -25.17 -5.27
N ALA A 297 -13.58 -24.07 -6.00
CA ALA A 297 -13.51 -24.07 -7.46
C ALA A 297 -12.10 -24.37 -8.02
N GLY A 298 -11.18 -24.80 -7.15
CA GLY A 298 -9.76 -24.99 -7.45
C GLY A 298 -8.95 -23.68 -7.48
N PRO A 299 -7.62 -23.79 -7.54
CA PRO A 299 -6.76 -22.64 -7.72
C PRO A 299 -6.82 -22.15 -9.18
N LYS A 300 -7.03 -20.86 -9.36
CA LYS A 300 -6.97 -20.19 -10.66
C LYS A 300 -6.80 -18.70 -10.45
N ASP A 301 -6.32 -18.03 -11.49
CA ASP A 301 -6.41 -16.58 -11.54
C ASP A 301 -7.85 -16.15 -11.30
N ARG A 302 -8.00 -15.22 -10.35
CA ARG A 302 -9.30 -14.68 -9.93
C ARG A 302 -10.22 -15.68 -9.21
N SER A 303 -9.71 -16.73 -8.56
CA SER A 303 -10.52 -17.56 -7.63
C SER A 303 -11.14 -16.76 -6.47
N VAL A 304 -10.51 -15.65 -6.10
CA VAL A 304 -11.06 -14.68 -5.15
C VAL A 304 -11.24 -13.36 -5.90
N LEU A 305 -12.51 -12.95 -6.05
CA LEU A 305 -12.90 -11.82 -6.90
C LEU A 305 -12.91 -10.50 -6.14
N ASP A 306 -13.39 -10.52 -4.90
CA ASP A 306 -13.71 -9.33 -4.14
C ASP A 306 -13.40 -9.52 -2.64
N SER A 307 -13.64 -8.45 -1.90
CA SER A 307 -13.38 -8.39 -0.46
C SER A 307 -14.27 -9.33 0.38
N PRO A 308 -15.60 -9.43 0.16
CA PRO A 308 -16.42 -10.43 0.85
C PRO A 308 -15.92 -11.86 0.64
N ALA A 309 -15.60 -12.27 -0.59
CA ALA A 309 -15.08 -13.60 -0.87
C ALA A 309 -13.72 -13.85 -0.18
N ALA A 310 -12.85 -12.85 -0.14
CA ALA A 310 -11.57 -12.93 0.55
C ALA A 310 -11.75 -13.11 2.07
N ASN A 311 -12.65 -12.37 2.69
CA ASN A 311 -12.97 -12.52 4.12
C ASN A 311 -13.58 -13.89 4.44
N ALA A 312 -14.55 -14.34 3.62
CA ALA A 312 -15.18 -15.65 3.77
C ALA A 312 -14.15 -16.79 3.71
N LEU A 313 -13.23 -16.73 2.74
CA LEU A 313 -12.18 -17.73 2.57
C LEU A 313 -11.11 -17.65 3.68
N ALA A 314 -10.68 -16.45 4.09
CA ALA A 314 -9.73 -16.29 5.19
C ALA A 314 -10.25 -16.92 6.49
N VAL A 315 -11.55 -16.77 6.78
CA VAL A 315 -12.19 -17.41 7.94
C VAL A 315 -12.32 -18.92 7.77
N GLY A 316 -12.72 -19.40 6.59
CA GLY A 316 -12.80 -20.82 6.29
C GLY A 316 -11.45 -21.53 6.43
N ILE A 317 -10.37 -20.95 5.89
CA ILE A 317 -8.99 -21.44 6.05
C ILE A 317 -8.62 -21.56 7.52
N ARG A 318 -8.76 -20.47 8.29
CA ARG A 318 -8.45 -20.48 9.71
C ARG A 318 -9.23 -21.57 10.44
N ASN A 319 -10.53 -21.69 10.15
CA ASN A 319 -11.40 -22.64 10.83
C ASN A 319 -11.06 -24.10 10.46
N ALA A 320 -10.71 -24.37 9.20
CA ALA A 320 -10.23 -25.67 8.74
C ALA A 320 -8.94 -26.09 9.47
N LEU A 321 -8.06 -25.14 9.78
CA LEU A 321 -6.78 -25.41 10.44
C LEU A 321 -6.87 -25.57 11.97
N ARG A 322 -7.94 -25.09 12.63
CA ARG A 322 -8.06 -25.14 14.10
C ARG A 322 -7.96 -26.53 14.68
N ARG A 323 -8.63 -27.51 14.06
CA ARG A 323 -8.64 -28.89 14.55
C ARG A 323 -7.32 -29.60 14.24
N PRO A 324 -6.81 -29.60 12.99
CA PRO A 324 -5.52 -30.21 12.67
C PRO A 324 -4.34 -29.66 13.47
N ALA A 325 -4.33 -28.35 13.74
CA ALA A 325 -3.24 -27.71 14.47
C ALA A 325 -3.31 -27.88 15.99
N ARG A 326 -4.37 -28.46 16.56
CA ARG A 326 -4.60 -28.46 18.02
C ARG A 326 -3.50 -29.18 18.80
N THR A 327 -2.97 -30.26 18.25
CA THR A 327 -1.95 -31.12 18.90
C THR A 327 -0.54 -30.80 18.42
N THR A 328 -0.40 -29.91 17.44
CA THR A 328 0.85 -29.59 16.79
C THR A 328 1.63 -28.53 17.59
N PRO A 329 2.95 -28.65 17.76
CA PRO A 329 3.75 -27.61 18.40
C PRO A 329 3.77 -26.32 17.59
N ARG A 330 3.96 -26.40 16.26
CA ARG A 330 4.11 -25.25 15.35
C ARG A 330 3.53 -25.51 13.94
N ILE A 331 3.12 -24.43 13.27
CA ILE A 331 2.71 -24.43 11.86
C ILE A 331 3.84 -23.89 10.97
N HIS A 332 4.10 -24.52 9.83
CA HIS A 332 4.95 -24.03 8.74
C HIS A 332 4.06 -23.59 7.57
N LEU A 333 3.96 -22.29 7.33
CA LEU A 333 2.98 -21.69 6.42
C LEU A 333 3.64 -21.23 5.10
N PHE A 334 3.11 -21.74 3.99
CA PHE A 334 3.50 -21.40 2.62
C PHE A 334 2.30 -20.77 1.89
N LEU A 335 2.53 -19.68 1.15
CA LEU A 335 1.46 -18.86 0.57
C LEU A 335 1.63 -18.72 -0.95
N ALA A 336 0.59 -19.05 -1.69
CA ALA A 336 0.43 -18.74 -3.12
C ALA A 336 -0.97 -18.16 -3.34
N CYS A 337 -1.14 -16.88 -3.03
CA CYS A 337 -2.45 -16.23 -3.02
C CYS A 337 -2.38 -14.72 -3.33
N PRO A 338 -3.51 -14.04 -3.58
CA PRO A 338 -3.53 -12.58 -3.67
C PRO A 338 -3.02 -11.93 -2.38
N MET A 339 -2.20 -10.87 -2.51
CA MET A 339 -1.64 -10.12 -1.38
C MET A 339 -2.73 -9.70 -0.38
N GLY A 340 -3.87 -9.21 -0.86
CA GLY A 340 -5.00 -8.83 0.00
C GLY A 340 -5.51 -10.01 0.84
N LEU A 341 -5.58 -11.22 0.29
CA LEU A 341 -5.98 -12.40 1.06
C LEU A 341 -4.94 -12.76 2.13
N ALA A 342 -3.65 -12.70 1.80
CA ALA A 342 -2.59 -12.97 2.79
C ALA A 342 -2.70 -12.03 4.01
N LEU A 343 -2.94 -10.74 3.76
CA LEU A 343 -3.14 -9.74 4.80
C LEU A 343 -4.40 -10.00 5.64
N LEU A 344 -5.55 -10.22 4.99
CA LEU A 344 -6.81 -10.51 5.69
C LEU A 344 -6.72 -11.81 6.50
N LEU A 345 -6.00 -12.81 5.98
CA LEU A 345 -5.77 -14.06 6.67
C LEU A 345 -4.90 -13.87 7.92
N GLY A 346 -3.78 -13.14 7.81
CA GLY A 346 -2.94 -12.79 8.94
C GLY A 346 -3.71 -12.07 10.04
N HIS A 347 -4.57 -11.13 9.66
CA HIS A 347 -5.45 -10.39 10.58
C HIS A 347 -6.40 -11.30 11.38
N ARG A 348 -6.86 -12.38 10.74
CA ARG A 348 -7.76 -13.37 11.34
C ARG A 348 -7.02 -14.53 12.00
N TRP A 349 -5.68 -14.63 11.90
CA TRP A 349 -4.83 -15.75 12.33
C TRP A 349 -4.70 -15.92 13.86
N ASN A 350 -5.78 -15.71 14.59
CA ASN A 350 -5.87 -15.85 16.03
C ASN A 350 -6.29 -17.28 16.41
N ARG A 351 -5.81 -17.76 17.57
CA ARG A 351 -6.11 -19.09 18.12
C ARG A 351 -5.59 -20.25 17.26
N LEU A 352 -4.47 -20.02 16.57
CA LEU A 352 -3.66 -21.05 15.92
C LEU A 352 -2.34 -21.20 16.69
N ARG A 353 -1.49 -22.14 16.26
CA ARG A 353 -0.20 -22.43 16.91
C ARG A 353 0.86 -21.42 16.47
N PRO A 354 2.01 -21.30 17.18
CA PRO A 354 3.15 -20.54 16.69
C PRO A 354 3.44 -20.91 15.23
N THR A 355 3.64 -19.92 14.37
CA THR A 355 3.69 -20.11 12.93
C THR A 355 5.01 -19.57 12.37
N VAL A 356 5.71 -20.37 11.56
CA VAL A 356 6.81 -19.92 10.72
C VAL A 356 6.22 -19.63 9.34
N VAL A 357 6.35 -18.40 8.87
CA VAL A 357 5.86 -17.98 7.55
C VAL A 357 7.04 -18.00 6.58
N TYR A 358 6.87 -18.72 5.49
CA TYR A 358 7.88 -18.86 4.45
C TYR A 358 7.61 -17.87 3.32
N GLU A 359 8.68 -17.31 2.76
CA GLU A 359 8.63 -16.49 1.56
C GLU A 359 9.20 -17.27 0.39
N ASP A 360 8.53 -17.19 -0.77
CA ASP A 360 9.06 -17.70 -2.04
C ASP A 360 10.17 -16.77 -2.53
N VAL A 361 11.38 -17.31 -2.54
CA VAL A 361 12.58 -16.63 -3.02
C VAL A 361 12.99 -17.00 -4.44
N SER A 362 12.34 -18.01 -5.05
CA SER A 362 12.59 -18.43 -6.43
C SER A 362 14.09 -18.62 -6.75
N THR A 363 14.82 -19.14 -5.77
CA THR A 363 16.24 -19.54 -5.90
C THR A 363 16.36 -21.06 -5.79
N ALA A 364 17.59 -21.60 -5.71
CA ALA A 364 17.84 -23.03 -5.54
C ALA A 364 17.11 -23.67 -4.34
N GLN A 365 16.71 -22.88 -3.34
CA GLN A 365 15.97 -23.37 -2.17
C GLN A 365 14.46 -23.12 -2.24
N VAL A 366 13.93 -22.47 -3.29
CA VAL A 366 12.52 -22.08 -3.51
C VAL A 366 11.91 -21.21 -2.40
N TYR A 367 11.94 -21.66 -1.14
CA TYR A 367 11.43 -20.96 0.04
C TYR A 367 12.53 -20.61 1.05
N GLU A 368 12.30 -19.56 1.85
CA GLU A 368 13.09 -19.30 3.05
C GLU A 368 12.19 -18.88 4.23
N PRO A 369 12.55 -19.22 5.49
CA PRO A 369 11.80 -18.78 6.65
C PRO A 369 11.95 -17.26 6.81
N ALA A 370 10.83 -16.54 6.66
CA ALA A 370 10.81 -15.09 6.76
C ALA A 370 10.41 -14.63 8.16
N PHE A 371 9.29 -15.13 8.70
CA PHE A 371 8.72 -14.59 9.94
C PHE A 371 8.32 -15.66 10.95
N PHE A 372 8.43 -15.31 12.23
CA PHE A 372 8.06 -16.18 13.36
C PHE A 372 6.94 -15.53 14.16
N ILE A 373 5.71 -16.02 13.98
CA ILE A 373 4.51 -15.50 14.63
C ILE A 373 4.26 -16.27 15.93
N GLN A 374 4.20 -15.54 17.04
CA GLN A 374 3.77 -16.09 18.33
C GLN A 374 2.24 -16.25 18.37
N ALA A 375 1.77 -17.30 19.04
CA ALA A 375 0.35 -17.65 19.16
C ALA A 375 -0.50 -16.56 19.85
#